data_AF-A0A317CID8-F1
#
_entry.id   AF-A0A317CID8-F1
#
_cell.length_a   1.000
_cell.length_b   1.000
_cell.length_c   1.000
_cell.angle_alpha   90.00
_cell.angle_beta   90.00
_cell.angle_gamma   90.00
#
_symmetry.space_group_name_H-M   'P 1'
#
loop_
_entity.id
_entity.type
_entity.pdbx_description
1 polymer ?
#
loop_
_entity_poly.entity_id
_entity_poly.type
_entity_poly.pdbx_seq_one_letter_code
_entity_poly.pdbx_strand_id
1 'polypeptide(L)'
;MYVNHSYTNAVANAPFAHFDEDGFLMNPDLWTREMATQVAEQAELGSLSQAHWNIIRFVRDKYLGLGAIPPMRRICREFGYERDAVKGLFGGCKQLWKVAGLPNPGEEAKAYMD
;
A
#
# COMPACT_ATOMS: atom_id res chain seq x y z
N MET A 1 24.36 -41.83 -5.73
CA MET A 1 23.57 -41.52 -6.94
C MET A 1 22.21 -41.00 -6.47
N TYR A 2 21.95 -39.74 -6.80
CA TYR A 2 20.70 -38.96 -6.78
C TYR A 2 19.66 -39.21 -5.66
N VAL A 3 19.67 -38.30 -4.68
CA VAL A 3 18.51 -38.01 -3.85
C VAL A 3 17.47 -37.26 -4.71
N ASN A 4 16.32 -37.88 -4.95
CA ASN A 4 15.24 -37.29 -5.72
C ASN A 4 14.28 -36.51 -4.80
N HIS A 5 14.33 -35.19 -4.95
CA HIS A 5 13.20 -34.26 -5.03
C HIS A 5 11.95 -34.60 -4.22
N SER A 6 11.75 -33.83 -3.15
CA SER A 6 10.44 -33.32 -2.75
C SER A 6 10.62 -31.98 -2.04
N TYR A 7 11.00 -30.95 -2.81
CA TYR A 7 10.71 -29.56 -2.43
C TYR A 7 9.23 -29.29 -2.67
N THR A 8 8.35 -29.93 -1.90
CA THR A 8 6.91 -29.68 -1.97
C THR A 8 6.56 -28.54 -1.03
N ASN A 9 6.53 -27.34 -1.63
CA ASN A 9 5.59 -26.24 -1.36
C ASN A 9 5.17 -26.02 0.10
N ALA A 10 6.00 -25.28 0.84
CA ALA A 10 5.63 -24.66 2.11
C ALA A 10 5.53 -23.12 2.01
N VAL A 11 5.00 -22.59 0.90
CA VAL A 11 4.68 -21.14 0.78
C VAL A 11 3.21 -20.87 0.48
N ALA A 12 2.35 -21.86 0.74
CA ALA A 12 0.94 -21.56 0.95
C ALA A 12 0.80 -21.01 2.39
N ASN A 13 0.46 -19.72 2.49
CA ASN A 13 -0.07 -19.07 3.70
C ASN A 13 0.93 -18.42 4.68
N ALA A 14 1.70 -17.44 4.20
CA ALA A 14 2.21 -16.37 5.06
C ALA A 14 1.86 -15.01 4.43
N PRO A 15 0.69 -14.42 4.72
CA PRO A 15 0.36 -13.05 4.26
C PRO A 15 1.38 -12.00 4.73
N PHE A 16 2.28 -12.35 5.66
CA PHE A 16 3.31 -11.48 6.22
C PHE A 16 4.71 -11.64 5.60
N ALA A 17 4.95 -12.59 4.69
CA ALA A 17 6.29 -12.79 4.11
C ALA A 17 6.74 -11.64 3.19
N HIS A 18 5.80 -10.79 2.77
CA HIS A 18 6.06 -9.67 1.87
C HIS A 18 6.06 -8.31 2.55
N PHE A 19 5.64 -8.23 3.82
CA PHE A 19 5.54 -6.98 4.57
C PHE A 19 6.62 -6.92 5.66
N ASP A 20 7.11 -5.72 5.93
CA ASP A 20 8.02 -5.45 7.05
C ASP A 20 7.30 -5.41 8.40
N GLU A 21 8.06 -5.21 9.48
CA GLU A 21 7.55 -5.14 10.85
C GLU A 21 6.58 -3.96 11.06
N ASP A 22 6.69 -2.92 10.23
CA ASP A 22 5.79 -1.77 10.23
C ASP A 22 4.53 -2.01 9.37
N GLY A 23 4.45 -3.11 8.62
CA GLY A 23 3.35 -3.44 7.71
C GLY A 23 3.42 -2.75 6.35
N PHE A 24 4.60 -2.36 5.87
CA PHE A 24 4.83 -1.87 4.51
C PHE A 24 5.29 -2.99 3.59
N LEU A 25 4.89 -2.94 2.32
CA LEU A 25 5.26 -3.95 1.34
C LEU A 25 6.73 -3.82 0.96
N MET A 26 7.54 -4.84 1.22
CA MET A 26 8.98 -4.83 0.95
C MET A 26 9.30 -4.76 -0.53
N ASN A 27 8.52 -5.46 -1.37
CA ASN A 27 8.65 -5.43 -2.82
C ASN A 27 7.36 -4.87 -3.46
N PRO A 28 7.37 -3.60 -3.90
CA PRO A 28 6.21 -2.99 -4.53
C PRO A 28 5.68 -3.78 -5.73
N ASP A 29 6.52 -4.47 -6.50
CA ASP A 29 6.10 -5.18 -7.72
C ASP A 29 5.17 -6.38 -7.44
N LEU A 30 5.16 -6.88 -6.21
CA LEU A 30 4.28 -7.96 -5.77
C LEU A 30 2.86 -7.49 -5.41
N TRP A 31 2.62 -6.19 -5.40
CA TRP A 31 1.34 -5.64 -4.99
C TRP A 31 0.20 -6.13 -5.88
N THR A 32 -0.88 -6.58 -5.23
CA THR A 32 -2.13 -6.94 -5.89
C THR A 32 -3.31 -6.22 -5.24
N ARG A 33 -4.47 -6.25 -5.91
CA ARG A 33 -5.70 -5.69 -5.34
C ARG A 33 -6.13 -6.44 -4.08
N GLU A 34 -5.89 -7.75 -4.05
CA GLU A 34 -6.17 -8.59 -2.90
C GLU A 34 -5.32 -8.17 -1.69
N MET A 35 -4.03 -7.88 -1.89
CA MET A 35 -3.17 -7.34 -0.83
C MET A 35 -3.67 -5.98 -0.34
N ALA A 36 -4.04 -5.07 -1.25
CA ALA A 36 -4.59 -3.77 -0.87
C ALA A 36 -5.86 -3.89 -0.03
N THR A 37 -6.76 -4.81 -0.38
CA THR A 37 -7.97 -5.10 0.40
C THR A 37 -7.63 -5.66 1.77
N GLN A 38 -6.69 -6.60 1.88
CA GLN A 38 -6.25 -7.15 3.17
C GLN A 38 -5.67 -6.06 4.09
N VAL A 39 -4.82 -5.19 3.55
CA VAL A 39 -4.27 -4.06 4.30
C VAL A 39 -5.36 -3.08 4.74
N ALA A 40 -6.36 -2.84 3.88
CA ALA A 40 -7.50 -1.97 4.22
C ALA A 40 -8.38 -2.57 5.33
N GLU A 41 -8.58 -3.89 5.34
CA GLU A 41 -9.27 -4.60 6.41
C GLU A 41 -8.51 -4.50 7.75
N GLN A 42 -7.19 -4.69 7.73
CA GLN A 42 -6.33 -4.53 8.91
C GLN A 42 -6.31 -3.09 9.45
N ALA A 43 -6.48 -2.11 8.57
CA ALA A 43 -6.53 -0.70 8.91
C ALA A 43 -7.95 -0.21 9.28
N GLU A 44 -8.92 -1.11 9.41
CA GLU A 44 -10.33 -0.80 9.72
C GLU A 44 -10.97 0.19 8.74
N LEU A 45 -10.48 0.26 7.50
CA LEU A 45 -11.03 1.13 6.45
C LEU A 45 -12.30 0.58 5.81
N GLY A 46 -12.58 -0.71 6.03
CA GLY A 46 -13.66 -1.42 5.37
C GLY A 46 -13.39 -1.62 3.88
N SER A 47 -14.46 -1.69 3.08
CA SER A 47 -14.34 -2.00 1.66
C SER A 47 -13.82 -0.81 0.83
N LEU A 48 -12.77 -1.07 0.05
CA LEU A 48 -12.20 -0.08 -0.87
C LEU A 48 -13.17 0.23 -2.02
N SER A 49 -13.81 1.39 -1.94
CA SER A 49 -14.67 1.95 -3.01
C SER A 49 -13.86 2.40 -4.24
N GLN A 50 -14.56 2.75 -5.33
CA GLN A 50 -13.92 3.26 -6.56
C GLN A 50 -13.03 4.50 -6.32
N ALA A 51 -13.42 5.36 -5.37
CA ALA A 51 -12.63 6.52 -4.96
C ALA A 51 -11.25 6.09 -4.42
N HIS A 52 -11.24 5.07 -3.56
CA HIS A 52 -10.00 4.52 -3.02
C HIS A 52 -9.09 4.00 -4.13
N TRP A 53 -9.64 3.16 -5.03
CA TRP A 53 -8.87 2.58 -6.13
C TRP A 53 -8.28 3.62 -7.09
N ASN A 54 -8.96 4.75 -7.29
CA ASN A 54 -8.44 5.82 -8.13
C ASN A 54 -7.23 6.50 -7.47
N ILE A 55 -7.33 6.81 -6.18
CA ILE A 55 -6.23 7.44 -5.42
C ILE A 55 -5.05 6.47 -5.26
N ILE A 56 -5.31 5.22 -4.90
CA ILE A 56 -4.29 4.16 -4.74
C ILE A 56 -3.46 4.04 -6.02
N ARG A 57 -4.11 3.86 -7.17
CA ARG A 57 -3.42 3.72 -8.47
C ARG A 57 -2.62 4.96 -8.80
N PHE A 58 -3.19 6.15 -8.64
CA PHE A 58 -2.49 7.40 -8.92
C PHE A 58 -1.25 7.58 -8.07
N VAL A 59 -1.36 7.35 -6.76
CA VAL A 59 -0.23 7.46 -5.83
C VAL A 59 0.87 6.46 -6.20
N ARG A 60 0.47 5.20 -6.46
CA ARG A 60 1.37 4.13 -6.85
C ARG A 60 2.09 4.42 -8.16
N ASP A 61 1.37 4.79 -9.21
CA ASP A 61 1.93 5.09 -10.52
C ASP A 61 2.91 6.27 -10.47
N LYS A 62 2.60 7.30 -9.66
CA LYS A 62 3.51 8.44 -9.49
C LYS A 62 4.76 8.06 -8.72
N TYR A 63 4.64 7.25 -7.67
CA TYR A 63 5.80 6.78 -6.92
C TYR A 63 6.70 5.90 -7.79
N LEU A 64 6.14 4.91 -8.48
CA LEU A 64 6.91 4.00 -9.34
C LEU A 64 7.51 4.72 -10.56
N GLY A 65 6.85 5.75 -11.09
CA GLY A 65 7.34 6.50 -12.24
C GLY A 65 8.35 7.61 -11.90
N LEU A 66 8.23 8.27 -10.74
CA LEU A 66 9.02 9.45 -10.38
C LEU A 66 9.91 9.25 -9.15
N GLY A 67 9.80 8.11 -8.46
CA GLY A 67 10.46 7.86 -7.17
C GLY A 67 9.90 8.68 -6.01
N ALA A 68 8.81 9.43 -6.22
CA ALA A 68 8.27 10.35 -5.24
C ALA A 68 6.73 10.43 -5.31
N ILE A 69 6.10 10.55 -4.15
CA ILE A 69 4.65 10.75 -4.06
C ILE A 69 4.31 12.21 -4.37
N PRO A 70 3.23 12.45 -5.13
CA PRO A 70 2.72 13.80 -5.34
C PRO A 70 2.24 14.42 -4.02
N PRO A 71 2.44 15.73 -3.80
CA PRO A 71 1.91 16.39 -2.61
C PRO A 71 0.39 16.23 -2.53
N MET A 72 -0.16 16.08 -1.31
CA MET A 72 -1.59 15.83 -1.08
C MET A 72 -2.50 16.82 -1.83
N ARG A 73 -2.09 18.09 -1.91
CA ARG A 73 -2.78 19.13 -2.70
C ARG A 73 -2.98 18.76 -4.18
N ARG A 74 -2.00 18.08 -4.79
CA ARG A 74 -2.12 17.60 -6.18
C ARG A 74 -3.16 16.48 -6.27
N ILE A 75 -3.13 15.53 -5.34
CA ILE A 75 -4.11 14.42 -5.27
C ILE A 75 -5.53 14.97 -5.14
N CYS A 76 -5.72 15.90 -4.20
CA CYS A 76 -6.99 16.60 -3.98
C CYS A 76 -7.49 17.27 -5.27
N ARG A 77 -6.63 18.00 -5.96
CA ARG A 77 -6.97 18.68 -7.22
C ARG A 77 -7.26 17.72 -8.37
N GLU A 78 -6.51 16.63 -8.48
CA GLU A 78 -6.66 15.63 -9.55
C GLU A 78 -8.05 14.97 -9.50
N PHE A 79 -8.54 14.69 -8.29
CA PHE A 79 -9.80 13.98 -8.08
C PHE A 79 -10.96 14.85 -7.60
N GLY A 80 -10.75 16.16 -7.48
CA GLY A 80 -11.76 17.10 -6.99
C GLY A 80 -12.14 16.89 -5.52
N TYR A 81 -11.24 16.31 -4.71
CA TYR A 81 -11.46 16.10 -3.28
C TYR A 81 -10.93 17.28 -2.47
N GLU A 82 -11.61 17.58 -1.36
CA GLU A 82 -11.03 18.41 -0.31
C GLU A 82 -9.98 17.63 0.48
N ARG A 83 -9.07 18.36 1.15
CA ARG A 83 -7.95 17.74 1.87
C ARG A 83 -8.41 16.75 2.93
N ASP A 84 -9.51 17.07 3.61
CA ASP A 84 -10.07 16.24 4.67
C ASP A 84 -10.84 15.03 4.12
N ALA A 85 -11.33 15.11 2.88
CA ALA A 85 -12.01 13.99 2.24
C ALA A 85 -11.04 12.82 1.97
N VAL A 86 -9.81 13.11 1.51
CA VAL A 86 -8.79 12.05 1.31
C VAL A 86 -8.35 11.45 2.65
N LYS A 87 -8.17 12.28 3.68
CA LYS A 87 -7.83 11.78 5.03
C LYS A 87 -8.97 10.92 5.60
N GLY A 88 -10.22 11.29 5.35
CA GLY A 88 -11.40 10.51 5.76
C GLY A 88 -11.56 9.18 5.03
N LEU A 89 -11.17 9.10 3.75
CA LEU A 89 -11.22 7.83 2.98
C LEU A 89 -10.22 6.80 3.53
N PHE A 90 -9.00 7.21 3.83
CA PHE A 90 -7.93 6.27 4.20
C PHE A 90 -7.61 6.27 5.69
N GLY A 91 -8.29 7.05 6.53
CA GLY A 91 -7.95 7.20 7.94
C GLY A 91 -6.58 7.87 8.20
N GLY A 92 -5.85 8.26 7.16
CA GLY A 92 -4.52 8.88 7.28
C GLY A 92 -3.62 8.68 6.06
N CYS A 93 -2.53 9.44 6.01
CA CYS A 93 -1.52 9.32 4.95
C CYS A 93 -0.77 8.00 5.02
N LYS A 94 -0.46 7.53 6.25
CA LYS A 94 0.25 6.27 6.50
C LYS A 94 -0.51 5.06 5.94
N GLN A 95 -1.82 5.02 6.14
CA GLN A 95 -2.65 3.93 5.66
C GLN A 95 -2.81 3.96 4.14
N LEU A 96 -3.00 5.15 3.55
CA LEU A 96 -2.95 5.31 2.09
C LEU A 96 -1.64 4.75 1.51
N TRP A 97 -0.51 5.02 2.15
CA TRP A 97 0.81 4.54 1.74
C TRP A 97 0.89 3.00 1.74
N LYS A 98 0.43 2.37 2.83
CA LYS A 98 0.41 0.91 2.97
C LYS A 98 -0.52 0.25 1.96
N VAL A 99 -1.75 0.74 1.83
CA VAL A 99 -2.75 0.19 0.90
C VAL A 99 -2.29 0.33 -0.56
N ALA A 100 -1.53 1.39 -0.89
CA ALA A 100 -0.92 1.56 -2.20
C ALA A 100 0.26 0.61 -2.49
N GLY A 101 0.67 -0.20 -1.52
CA GLY A 101 1.77 -1.15 -1.66
C GLY A 101 3.12 -0.49 -1.85
N LEU A 102 3.29 0.67 -1.22
CA LEU A 102 4.55 1.41 -1.29
C LEU A 102 5.50 0.95 -0.19
N PRO A 103 6.82 0.96 -0.46
CA PRO A 103 7.81 0.49 0.49
C PRO A 103 7.94 1.46 1.66
N ASN A 104 8.57 1.02 2.74
CA ASN A 104 8.74 1.83 3.94
C ASN A 104 9.38 3.20 3.61
N PRO A 105 8.74 4.33 3.95
CA PRO A 105 9.24 5.66 3.62
C PRO A 105 10.39 6.11 4.55
N GLY A 106 10.71 5.34 5.59
CA GLY A 106 11.70 5.67 6.62
C GLY A 106 11.11 6.41 7.82
N GLU A 107 11.79 6.33 8.98
CA GLU A 107 11.32 6.89 10.25
C GLU A 107 10.96 8.38 10.18
N GLU A 108 11.82 9.18 9.56
CA GLU A 108 11.61 10.62 9.43
C GLU A 108 10.31 10.92 8.66
N ALA A 109 10.10 10.26 7.53
CA ALA A 109 8.89 10.43 6.73
C ALA A 109 7.64 9.91 7.46
N LYS A 110 7.74 8.80 8.20
CA LYS A 110 6.64 8.25 9.01
C LYS A 110 6.16 9.28 10.05
N ALA A 111 7.06 10.03 10.67
CA ALA A 111 6.72 11.06 11.66
C ALA A 111 5.88 12.22 11.10
N TYR A 112 5.94 12.47 9.78
CA TYR A 112 5.13 13.49 9.11
C TYR A 112 3.79 12.94 8.56
N MET A 113 3.51 11.65 8.73
CA MET A 113 2.31 10.97 8.17
C MET A 113 1.19 10.72 9.18
N ASP A 114 1.41 10.97 10.47
CA ASP A 114 0.41 10.87 11.55
C ASP A 114 -0.55 12.09 11.58
#